data_AF-A0A3A5HCY8-F1
#
_entry.id   AF-A0A3A5HCY8-F1
#
_cell.length_a   1.000
_cell.length_b   1.000
_cell.length_c   1.000
_cell.angle_alpha   90.00
_cell.angle_beta   90.00
_cell.angle_gamma   90.00
#
_symmetry.space_group_name_H-M   'P 1'
#
loop_
_entity.id
_entity.type
_entity.pdbx_description
1 polymer ?
#
loop_
_entity_poly.entity_id
_entity_poly.type
_entity_poly.pdbx_seq_one_letter_code
_entity_poly.pdbx_strand_id
1 'polypeptide(L)'
;MKKILISAKCLPISRRIIRNSKYTYGDAVDYFAKAITNKRIWIQNEIKITENRIRALEAKIEENRIKIKAREEYIEYLKLKSLHKSQEEENDPDIALNNAITSIKHIADTFNCSPLEIDQFTGEDTIGFHAKRCGLSRAMLENLILEREIT
;
A
#
# COMPACT_ATOMS: atom_id res chain seq x y z
N MET A 1 -23.79 -41.05 41.51
CA MET A 1 -23.75 -39.83 42.35
C MET A 1 -22.41 -39.12 42.16
N LYS A 2 -22.41 -37.85 41.71
CA LYS A 2 -21.18 -37.05 41.57
C LYS A 2 -20.78 -36.52 42.95
N LYS A 3 -19.55 -36.82 43.40
CA LYS A 3 -19.00 -36.27 44.64
C LYS A 3 -18.51 -34.84 44.39
N ILE A 4 -19.03 -33.87 45.14
CA ILE A 4 -18.64 -32.46 45.09
C ILE A 4 -17.75 -32.20 46.32
N LEU A 5 -16.57 -31.63 46.10
CA LEU A 5 -15.66 -31.25 47.18
C LEU A 5 -16.19 -29.97 47.86
N ILE A 6 -16.63 -30.07 49.12
CA ILE A 6 -17.25 -28.96 49.87
C ILE A 6 -16.20 -28.14 50.63
N SER A 7 -15.12 -28.76 51.10
CA SER A 7 -13.91 -28.08 51.59
C SER A 7 -12.72 -29.05 51.70
N ALA A 8 -11.50 -28.53 51.62
CA ALA A 8 -10.27 -29.27 51.89
C ALA A 8 -9.60 -28.68 53.14
N LYS A 9 -9.29 -29.51 54.15
CA LYS A 9 -8.45 -29.13 55.30
C LYS A 9 -7.02 -29.61 55.06
N CYS A 10 -6.07 -28.70 54.94
CA CYS A 10 -4.65 -29.02 54.98
C CYS A 10 -4.17 -29.15 56.43
N LEU A 11 -3.83 -30.37 56.87
CA LEU A 11 -3.15 -30.59 58.14
C LEU A 11 -1.62 -30.46 57.92
N PRO A 12 -0.92 -29.52 58.56
CA PRO A 12 0.51 -29.35 58.36
C PRO A 12 1.30 -30.43 59.10
N ILE A 13 2.35 -30.95 58.45
CA ILE A 13 3.27 -31.96 59.00
C ILE A 13 4.13 -31.38 60.15
N SER A 14 4.23 -30.06 60.29
CA SER A 14 5.00 -29.39 61.36
C SER A 14 4.24 -28.22 61.99
N ARG A 15 3.73 -28.43 63.22
CA ARG A 15 3.17 -27.36 64.08
C ARG A 15 4.26 -26.44 64.68
N ARG A 16 5.55 -26.78 64.49
CA ARG A 16 6.68 -26.21 65.25
C ARG A 16 7.20 -24.90 64.66
N ILE A 17 7.10 -24.70 63.34
CA ILE A 17 7.62 -23.52 62.63
C ILE A 17 6.76 -22.27 62.90
N ILE A 18 5.45 -22.43 63.09
CA ILE A 18 4.50 -21.32 63.31
C ILE A 18 4.61 -20.75 64.73
N ARG A 19 5.03 -21.54 65.72
CA ARG A 19 5.12 -21.09 67.12
C ARG A 19 6.14 -19.97 67.38
N ASN A 20 7.15 -19.83 66.51
CA ASN A 20 8.22 -18.83 66.64
C ASN A 20 8.13 -17.70 65.59
N SER A 21 7.06 -17.64 64.80
CA SER A 21 6.80 -16.55 63.86
C SER A 21 5.60 -15.72 64.34
N LYS A 22 5.55 -14.43 63.97
CA LYS A 22 4.38 -13.56 64.25
C LYS A 22 3.17 -13.87 63.36
N TYR A 23 3.22 -14.93 62.57
CA TYR A 23 2.24 -15.22 61.53
C TYR A 23 1.36 -16.41 61.92
N THR A 24 0.06 -16.25 61.72
CA THR A 24 -0.95 -17.29 61.93
C THR A 24 -1.14 -18.11 60.66
N TYR A 25 -1.80 -19.27 60.80
CA TYR A 25 -2.23 -20.06 59.64
C TYR A 25 -3.20 -19.30 58.72
N GLY A 26 -4.05 -18.43 59.29
CA GLY A 26 -4.94 -17.55 58.53
C GLY A 26 -4.15 -16.59 57.64
N ASP A 27 -3.06 -16.01 58.14
CA ASP A 27 -2.19 -15.11 57.37
C ASP A 27 -1.55 -15.82 56.16
N ALA A 28 -1.18 -17.09 56.31
CA ALA A 28 -0.62 -17.88 55.20
C ALA A 28 -1.68 -18.16 54.12
N VAL A 29 -2.91 -18.52 54.53
CA VAL A 29 -4.03 -18.74 53.59
C VAL A 29 -4.39 -17.44 52.86
N ASP A 30 -4.45 -16.33 53.58
CA ASP A 30 -4.72 -15.00 53.01
C ASP A 30 -3.61 -14.57 52.05
N TYR A 31 -2.35 -14.86 52.36
CA TYR A 31 -1.23 -14.61 51.45
C TYR A 31 -1.38 -15.38 50.14
N PHE A 32 -1.67 -16.68 50.20
CA PHE A 32 -1.88 -17.49 48.99
C PHE A 32 -3.12 -17.05 48.21
N ALA A 33 -4.22 -16.72 48.90
CA ALA A 33 -5.43 -16.21 48.27
C ALA A 33 -5.17 -14.88 47.55
N LYS A 34 -4.41 -13.96 48.16
CA LYS A 34 -3.98 -12.71 47.52
C LYS A 34 -3.07 -12.95 46.33
N ALA A 35 -2.08 -13.84 46.46
CA ALA A 35 -1.15 -14.16 45.37
C ALA A 35 -1.88 -14.74 44.14
N ILE A 36 -2.84 -15.66 44.36
CA ILE A 36 -3.65 -16.25 43.29
C ILE A 36 -4.54 -15.19 42.65
N THR A 37 -5.22 -14.37 43.47
CA THR A 37 -6.09 -13.29 42.99
C THR A 37 -5.33 -12.27 42.16
N ASN A 38 -4.16 -11.84 42.61
CA ASN A 38 -3.31 -10.89 41.90
C ASN A 38 -2.87 -11.44 40.53
N LYS A 39 -2.46 -12.72 40.49
CA LYS A 39 -2.08 -13.37 39.23
C LYS A 39 -3.26 -13.47 38.26
N ARG A 40 -4.46 -13.77 38.77
CA ARG A 40 -5.70 -13.79 37.97
C ARG A 40 -6.01 -12.41 37.39
N ILE A 41 -5.94 -11.35 38.19
CA ILE A 41 -6.19 -9.97 37.76
C ILE A 41 -5.19 -9.56 36.68
N TRP A 42 -3.91 -9.90 36.87
CA TRP A 42 -2.86 -9.62 35.88
C TRP A 42 -3.16 -10.30 34.53
N ILE A 43 -3.49 -11.59 34.53
CA ILE A 43 -3.86 -12.33 33.31
C ILE A 43 -5.10 -11.70 32.65
N GLN A 44 -6.12 -11.34 33.42
CA GLN A 44 -7.32 -10.70 32.87
C GLN A 44 -7.03 -9.35 32.21
N ASN A 45 -6.12 -8.56 32.78
CA ASN A 45 -5.69 -7.31 32.19
C ASN A 45 -4.90 -7.54 30.90
N GLU A 46 -3.99 -8.52 30.86
CA GLU A 46 -3.26 -8.86 29.63
C GLU A 46 -4.20 -9.32 28.51
N ILE A 47 -5.20 -10.16 28.83
CA ILE A 47 -6.21 -10.59 27.87
C ILE A 47 -6.93 -9.37 27.29
N LYS A 48 -7.40 -8.45 28.14
CA LYS A 48 -8.11 -7.24 27.70
C LYS A 48 -7.25 -6.34 26.82
N ILE A 49 -5.97 -6.17 27.15
CA ILE A 49 -5.01 -5.41 26.34
C ILE A 49 -4.84 -6.07 24.96
N THR A 50 -4.70 -7.40 24.96
CA THR A 50 -4.50 -8.19 23.73
C THR A 50 -5.74 -8.13 22.83
N GLU A 51 -6.94 -8.28 23.39
CA GLU A 51 -8.21 -8.15 22.67
C GLU A 51 -8.38 -6.77 22.02
N ASN A 52 -7.98 -5.70 22.72
CA ASN A 52 -8.02 -4.35 22.16
C ASN A 52 -7.02 -4.21 21.01
N ARG A 53 -5.83 -4.81 21.13
CA ARG A 53 -4.82 -4.80 20.07
C ARG A 53 -5.27 -5.58 18.84
N ILE A 54 -5.94 -6.72 19.03
CA ILE A 54 -6.53 -7.51 17.94
C ILE A 54 -7.57 -6.67 17.20
N ARG A 55 -8.53 -6.06 17.92
CA ARG A 55 -9.56 -5.19 17.31
C ARG A 55 -8.96 -4.03 16.52
N ALA A 56 -7.90 -3.41 17.03
CA ALA A 56 -7.22 -2.32 16.32
C ALA A 56 -6.51 -2.81 15.04
N LEU A 57 -5.96 -4.03 15.05
CA LEU A 57 -5.34 -4.64 13.86
C LEU A 57 -6.40 -5.03 12.81
N GLU A 58 -7.53 -5.58 13.24
CA GLU A 58 -8.65 -5.91 12.35
C GLU A 58 -9.18 -4.66 11.63
N ALA A 59 -9.34 -3.55 12.35
CA ALA A 59 -9.73 -2.27 11.76
C ALA A 59 -8.74 -1.78 10.69
N LYS A 60 -7.43 -1.91 10.96
CA LYS A 60 -6.37 -1.55 9.99
C LYS A 60 -6.37 -2.45 8.75
N ILE A 61 -6.64 -3.75 8.93
CA ILE A 61 -6.75 -4.69 7.81
C ILE A 61 -7.91 -4.27 6.91
N GLU A 62 -9.04 -3.92 7.48
CA GLU A 62 -10.22 -3.50 6.71
C GLU A 62 -9.97 -2.17 5.98
N GLU A 63 -9.35 -1.19 6.63
CA GLU A 63 -8.95 0.06 5.98
C GLU A 63 -8.02 -0.18 4.78
N ASN A 64 -7.04 -1.08 4.93
CA ASN A 64 -6.12 -1.43 3.85
C ASN A 64 -6.82 -2.18 2.71
N ARG A 65 -7.80 -3.05 3.01
CA ARG A 65 -8.61 -3.72 1.99
C ARG A 65 -9.38 -2.73 1.12
N ILE A 66 -10.00 -1.73 1.75
CA ILE A 66 -10.71 -0.66 1.04
C ILE A 66 -9.74 0.10 0.12
N LYS A 67 -8.55 0.45 0.62
CA LYS A 67 -7.52 1.14 -0.17
C LYS A 67 -7.02 0.30 -1.35
N ILE A 68 -6.84 -1.01 -1.17
CA ILE A 68 -6.45 -1.92 -2.25
C ILE A 68 -7.54 -1.97 -3.31
N LYS A 69 -8.80 -2.16 -2.90
CA LYS A 69 -9.93 -2.22 -3.84
C LYS A 69 -10.07 -0.94 -4.67
N ALA A 70 -9.94 0.23 -4.04
CA ALA A 70 -9.98 1.51 -4.75
C ALA A 70 -8.83 1.65 -5.77
N ARG A 71 -7.63 1.11 -5.46
CA ARG A 71 -6.51 1.08 -6.41
C ARG A 71 -6.74 0.10 -7.55
N GLU A 72 -7.33 -1.06 -7.28
CA GLU A 72 -7.70 -2.04 -8.30
C GLU A 72 -8.73 -1.46 -9.28
N GLU A 73 -9.78 -0.81 -8.78
CA GLU A 73 -10.78 -0.10 -9.58
C GLU A 73 -10.14 1.00 -10.44
N TYR A 74 -9.20 1.76 -9.88
CA TYR A 74 -8.46 2.79 -10.63
C TYR A 74 -7.57 2.18 -11.73
N ILE A 75 -6.90 1.06 -11.46
CA ILE A 75 -6.11 0.34 -12.47
C ILE A 75 -7.02 -0.15 -13.60
N GLU A 76 -8.19 -0.68 -13.28
CA GLU A 76 -9.18 -1.12 -14.27
C GLU A 76 -9.67 0.05 -15.14
N TYR A 77 -9.98 1.19 -14.52
CA TYR A 77 -10.29 2.42 -15.22
C TYR A 77 -9.17 2.86 -16.17
N LEU A 78 -7.90 2.84 -15.71
CA LEU A 78 -6.76 3.19 -16.56
C LEU A 78 -6.58 2.22 -17.72
N LYS A 79 -6.80 0.91 -17.51
CA LYS A 79 -6.77 -0.09 -18.58
C LYS A 79 -7.84 0.18 -19.62
N LEU A 80 -9.08 0.43 -19.21
CA LEU A 80 -10.17 0.80 -20.12
C LEU A 80 -9.84 2.08 -20.88
N LYS A 81 -9.37 3.12 -20.18
CA LYS A 81 -8.94 4.37 -20.81
C LYS A 81 -7.84 4.16 -21.84
N SER A 82 -6.86 3.30 -21.54
CA SER A 82 -5.77 2.97 -22.48
C SER A 82 -6.28 2.20 -23.71
N LEU A 83 -7.21 1.25 -23.53
CA LEU A 83 -7.85 0.51 -24.62
C LEU A 83 -8.65 1.43 -25.54
N HIS A 84 -9.44 2.34 -24.98
CA HIS A 84 -10.22 3.31 -25.76
C HIS A 84 -9.30 4.30 -26.49
N LYS A 85 -8.19 4.72 -25.86
CA LYS A 85 -7.21 5.61 -26.51
C LYS A 85 -6.54 4.94 -27.72
N SER A 86 -6.27 3.64 -27.67
CA SER A 86 -5.78 2.87 -28.83
C SER A 86 -6.83 2.63 -29.93
N GLN A 87 -8.13 2.79 -29.65
CA GLN A 87 -9.18 2.57 -30.67
C GLN A 87 -9.65 3.85 -31.36
N GLU A 88 -9.58 5.00 -30.68
CA GLU A 88 -10.05 6.29 -31.22
C GLU A 88 -8.93 7.20 -31.77
N GLU A 89 -7.69 7.14 -31.25
CA GLU A 89 -6.58 8.01 -31.72
C GLU A 89 -5.64 7.33 -32.73
N GLU A 90 -5.69 6.00 -32.89
CA GLU A 90 -4.75 5.25 -33.74
C GLU A 90 -5.29 4.91 -35.16
N ASN A 91 -6.59 5.13 -35.41
CA ASN A 91 -7.21 4.80 -36.70
C ASN A 91 -7.28 5.96 -37.71
N ASP A 92 -6.97 7.19 -37.29
CA ASP A 92 -6.88 8.33 -38.21
C ASP A 92 -5.42 8.76 -38.42
N PRO A 93 -4.81 8.43 -39.57
CA PRO A 93 -3.41 8.74 -39.85
C PRO A 93 -3.11 10.25 -39.77
N ASP A 94 -4.11 11.12 -39.98
CA ASP A 94 -3.94 12.57 -39.93
C ASP A 94 -3.78 13.07 -38.48
N ILE A 95 -4.46 12.46 -37.51
CA ILE A 95 -4.33 12.81 -36.09
C ILE A 95 -2.97 12.37 -35.55
N ALA A 96 -2.52 11.17 -35.91
CA ALA A 96 -1.20 10.66 -35.54
C ALA A 96 -0.08 11.56 -36.08
N LEU A 97 -0.20 12.00 -37.34
CA LEU A 97 0.72 12.94 -37.97
C LEU A 97 0.73 14.31 -37.28
N ASN A 98 -0.44 14.86 -36.96
CA ASN A 98 -0.57 16.13 -36.23
C ASN A 98 0.10 16.07 -34.86
N ASN A 99 -0.11 14.98 -34.12
CA ASN A 99 0.51 14.77 -32.82
C ASN A 99 2.03 14.64 -32.90
N ALA A 100 2.54 13.96 -33.94
CA ALA A 100 3.98 13.85 -34.19
C ALA A 100 4.61 15.23 -34.45
N ILE A 101 4.02 16.02 -35.35
CA ILE A 101 4.50 17.39 -35.66
C ILE A 101 4.44 18.29 -34.42
N THR A 102 3.36 18.22 -33.65
CA THR A 102 3.21 19.02 -32.41
C THR A 102 4.24 18.63 -31.36
N SER A 103 4.54 17.34 -31.22
CA SER A 103 5.56 16.84 -30.29
C SER A 103 6.96 17.34 -30.69
N ILE A 104 7.29 17.27 -31.98
CA ILE A 104 8.53 17.80 -32.55
C ILE A 104 8.66 19.30 -32.27
N LYS A 105 7.63 20.10 -32.55
CA LYS A 105 7.63 21.54 -32.25
C LYS A 105 7.85 21.82 -30.76
N HIS A 106 7.14 21.12 -29.88
CA HIS A 106 7.32 21.28 -28.43
C HIS A 106 8.74 20.94 -27.96
N ILE A 107 9.36 19.90 -28.51
CA ILE A 107 10.75 19.55 -28.20
C ILE A 107 11.69 20.65 -28.70
N ALA A 108 11.48 21.14 -29.93
CA ALA A 108 12.25 22.24 -30.50
C ALA A 108 12.17 23.51 -29.63
N ASP A 109 10.96 23.87 -29.19
CA ASP A 109 10.70 25.01 -28.29
C ASP A 109 11.44 24.84 -26.95
N THR A 110 11.53 23.61 -26.44
CA THR A 110 12.25 23.31 -25.19
C THR A 110 13.76 23.58 -25.33
N PHE A 111 14.32 23.32 -26.50
CA PHE A 111 15.73 23.56 -26.81
C PHE A 111 15.98 24.92 -27.50
N ASN A 112 14.93 25.70 -27.73
CA ASN A 112 14.95 26.97 -28.45
C ASN A 112 15.66 26.86 -29.82
N CYS A 113 15.34 25.80 -30.57
CA CYS A 113 15.91 25.52 -31.89
C CYS A 113 14.81 25.33 -32.95
N SER A 114 15.20 25.27 -34.22
CA SER A 114 14.26 24.92 -35.30
C SER A 114 13.83 23.45 -35.18
N PRO A 115 12.56 23.13 -35.48
CA PRO A 115 12.08 21.75 -35.55
C PRO A 115 12.90 20.79 -36.44
N LEU A 116 13.61 21.31 -37.44
CA LEU A 116 14.48 20.52 -38.31
C LEU A 116 15.88 20.28 -37.74
N GLU A 117 16.28 21.08 -36.76
CA GLU A 117 17.61 21.02 -36.14
C GLU A 117 17.60 20.21 -34.83
N ILE A 118 16.42 19.76 -34.37
CA ILE A 118 16.24 19.07 -33.07
C ILE A 118 17.25 17.93 -32.86
N ASP A 119 17.51 17.13 -33.89
CA ASP A 119 18.41 15.97 -33.79
C ASP A 119 19.84 16.39 -33.34
N GLN A 120 20.26 17.63 -33.65
CA GLN A 120 21.55 18.16 -33.23
C GLN A 120 21.57 18.53 -31.74
N PHE A 121 20.41 18.87 -31.17
CA PHE A 121 20.25 19.28 -29.77
C PHE A 121 19.91 18.12 -28.84
N THR A 122 19.09 17.17 -29.30
CA THR A 122 18.75 15.96 -28.54
C THR A 122 19.84 14.89 -28.63
N GLY A 123 20.65 14.90 -29.70
CA GLY A 123 21.66 13.87 -29.97
C GLY A 123 21.06 12.54 -30.46
N GLU A 124 19.75 12.52 -30.73
CA GLU A 124 18.99 11.34 -31.19
C GLU A 124 18.17 11.68 -32.44
N ASP A 125 17.91 10.69 -33.30
CA ASP A 125 17.10 10.83 -34.52
C ASP A 125 15.60 10.95 -34.16
N THR A 126 15.24 12.14 -33.69
CA THR A 126 13.93 12.47 -33.13
C THR A 126 12.90 12.54 -34.26
N ILE A 127 13.29 13.13 -35.40
CA ILE A 127 12.46 13.21 -36.60
C ILE A 127 12.22 11.82 -37.20
N GLY A 128 13.27 11.00 -37.32
CA GLY A 128 13.16 9.63 -37.83
C GLY A 128 12.31 8.72 -36.94
N PHE A 129 12.38 8.89 -35.62
CA PHE A 129 11.54 8.17 -34.67
C PHE A 129 10.05 8.47 -34.89
N HIS A 130 9.69 9.75 -35.01
CA HIS A 130 8.32 10.18 -35.26
C HIS A 130 7.82 9.82 -36.66
N ALA A 131 8.67 9.89 -37.69
CA ALA A 131 8.35 9.48 -39.05
C ALA A 131 8.02 7.98 -39.12
N LYS A 132 8.84 7.14 -38.47
CA LYS A 132 8.64 5.68 -38.42
C LYS A 132 7.35 5.31 -37.68
N ARG A 133 7.02 6.05 -36.62
CA ARG A 133 5.76 5.86 -35.87
C ARG A 133 4.53 6.20 -36.70
N CYS A 134 4.62 7.17 -37.62
CA CYS A 134 3.54 7.55 -38.54
C CYS A 134 3.55 6.76 -39.86
N GLY A 135 4.49 5.83 -40.07
CA GLY A 135 4.61 5.08 -41.33
C GLY A 135 5.08 5.90 -42.53
N LEU A 136 5.72 7.05 -42.30
CA LEU A 136 6.22 7.96 -43.34
C LEU A 136 7.74 7.87 -43.48
N SER A 137 8.26 8.30 -44.63
CA SER A 137 9.70 8.52 -44.77
C SER A 137 10.12 9.80 -44.04
N ARG A 138 11.38 9.85 -43.59
CA ARG A 138 11.95 11.01 -42.90
C ARG A 138 11.76 12.31 -43.70
N ALA A 139 12.14 12.29 -44.98
CA ALA A 139 12.02 13.45 -45.87
C ALA A 139 10.57 13.92 -46.04
N MET A 140 9.60 13.00 -46.00
CA MET A 140 8.18 13.34 -46.13
C MET A 140 7.67 14.08 -44.89
N LEU A 141 8.11 13.68 -43.69
CA LEU A 141 7.78 14.39 -42.46
C LEU A 141 8.47 15.76 -42.38
N GLU A 142 9.73 15.87 -42.80
CA GLU A 142 10.47 17.14 -42.85
C GLU A 142 9.78 18.17 -43.77
N ASN A 143 9.32 17.74 -44.95
CA ASN A 143 8.57 18.59 -45.87
C ASN A 143 7.23 19.06 -45.27
N LEU A 144 6.53 18.17 -44.56
CA LEU A 144 5.26 18.52 -43.90
C LEU A 144 5.44 19.50 -42.73
N ILE A 145 6.58 19.43 -42.04
CA ILE A 145 6.96 20.41 -41.01
C ILE A 145 7.20 21.77 -41.66
N LEU A 146 7.97 21.80 -42.76
CA LEU A 146 8.27 23.03 -43.52
C LEU A 146 6.99 23.70 -44.06
N GLU A 147 6.10 22.93 -44.69
CA GLU A 147 4.83 23.44 -45.22
C GLU A 147 3.96 24.12 -44.13
N ARG A 148 4.02 23.63 -42.90
CA ARG A 148 3.29 24.13 -41.72
C ARG A 148 4.02 25.17 -40.89
N GLU A 149 5.22 25.59 -41.29
CA GLU A 149 5.89 26.78 -40.75
C GLU A 149 5.65 28.00 -41.63
N ILE A 150 5.30 27.78 -42.90
CA ILE A 150 5.04 28.83 -43.90
C ILE A 150 3.56 29.29 -43.89
N THR A 151 2.67 28.47 -43.32
CA THR A 151 1.23 28.79 -43.09
C THR A 151 0.97 29.30 -41.70
#